data_AF-A0A2K9MDC6-F1
#
_entry.id   AF-A0A2K9MDC6-F1
#
_cell.length_a   1.000
_cell.length_b   1.000
_cell.length_c   1.000
_cell.angle_alpha   90.00
_cell.angle_beta   90.00
_cell.angle_gamma   90.00
#
_symmetry.space_group_name_H-M   'P 1'
#
loop_
_entity.id
_entity.type
_entity.pdbx_description
1 polymer ?
#
loop_
_entity_poly.entity_id
_entity_poly.type
_entity_poly.pdbx_seq_one_letter_code
_entity_poly.pdbx_strand_id
1 'polypeptide(L)' 'MRFAMVATLAILLTGCAATMGAGDAGCASYAEARLARPPVEMVREVPPAWADWIADLDDRMTGTCR' A
#
# COMPACT_ATOMS: atom_id res chain seq x y z
N MET A 1 1.47 -26.14 27.43
CA MET A 1 2.35 -25.05 26.95
C MET A 1 2.57 -25.09 25.43
N ARG A 2 3.05 -26.19 24.83
CA ARG A 2 3.22 -26.31 23.35
C ARG A 2 1.95 -26.04 22.53
N PHE A 3 0.81 -26.60 22.95
CA PHE A 3 -0.46 -26.43 22.22
C PHE A 3 -0.99 -24.99 22.22
N ALA A 4 -0.78 -24.25 23.31
CA ALA A 4 -1.19 -22.85 23.42
C ALA A 4 -0.38 -21.93 22.48
N MET A 5 0.91 -22.23 22.30
CA MET A 5 1.81 -21.51 21.40
C MET A 5 1.45 -21.75 19.92
N VAL A 6 1.10 -22.99 19.56
CA VAL A 6 0.63 -23.33 18.21
C VAL A 6 -0.68 -22.62 17.88
N ALA A 7 -1.61 -22.56 18.84
CA ALA A 7 -2.89 -21.87 18.65
C ALA A 7 -2.71 -20.36 18.45
N THR A 8 -1.84 -19.71 19.22
CA THR A 8 -1.54 -18.28 19.06
C THR A 8 -0.85 -17.98 17.73
N LEU A 9 0.11 -18.82 17.31
CA LEU A 9 0.75 -18.67 16.01
C LEU A 9 -0.26 -18.80 14.86
N ALA A 10 -1.15 -19.80 14.93
CA ALA A 10 -2.17 -20.02 13.92
C ALA A 10 -3.09 -18.81 13.77
N ILE A 11 -3.54 -18.22 14.89
CA ILE A 11 -4.41 -17.04 14.89
C ILE A 11 -3.71 -15.83 14.24
N LEU A 12 -2.46 -15.56 14.62
CA LEU A 12 -1.68 -14.44 14.06
C LEU A 12 -1.42 -14.61 12.55
N LEU A 13 -1.07 -15.83 12.13
CA LEU A 13 -0.79 -16.12 10.73
C LEU A 13 -2.05 -16.09 9.87
N THR A 14 -3.20 -16.54 10.38
CA THR A 14 -4.49 -16.39 9.68
C THR A 14 -4.90 -14.93 9.54
N GLY A 15 -4.59 -14.08 10.54
CA GLY A 15 -4.83 -12.63 10.46
C GLY A 15 -3.98 -11.96 9.38
N CYS A 16 -2.69 -12.31 9.29
CA CYS A 16 -1.79 -11.79 8.26
C CYS A 16 -2.20 -12.26 6.84
N ALA A 17 -2.56 -13.53 6.69
CA ALA A 17 -3.06 -14.07 5.42
C ALA A 17 -4.39 -13.43 5.01
N ALA A 18 -5.30 -13.13 5.96
CA ALA A 18 -6.56 -12.45 5.68
C ALA A 18 -6.36 -11.00 5.22
N THR A 19 -5.38 -10.27 5.78
CA THR A 19 -5.00 -8.93 5.29
C THR A 19 -4.33 -8.96 3.92
N MET A 20 -3.72 -10.09 3.54
CA MET A 20 -3.17 -10.32 2.20
C MET A 20 -4.19 -10.91 1.22
N GLY A 21 -5.42 -11.17 1.68
CA GLY A 21 -6.39 -12.03 0.99
C GLY A 21 -7.12 -11.44 -0.21
N ALA A 22 -6.85 -10.19 -0.62
CA ALA A 22 -7.50 -9.54 -1.76
C ALA A 22 -6.55 -8.92 -2.79
N GLY A 23 -5.22 -9.11 -2.65
CA GLY A 23 -4.19 -8.56 -3.54
C GLY A 23 -2.87 -8.31 -2.81
N ASP A 24 -1.84 -7.89 -3.54
CA ASP A 24 -0.65 -7.33 -2.90
C ASP A 24 -1.08 -6.11 -2.05
N ALA A 25 -0.87 -6.19 -0.73
CA ALA A 25 -1.30 -5.15 0.21
C ALA A 25 -0.73 -3.76 -0.15
N GLY A 26 0.46 -3.73 -0.78
CA GLY A 26 1.05 -2.51 -1.32
C GLY A 26 0.23 -1.95 -2.48
N CYS A 27 -0.24 -2.80 -3.39
CA CYS A 27 -1.06 -2.40 -4.53
C CYS A 27 -2.48 -1.99 -4.13
N ALA A 28 -3.08 -2.65 -3.12
CA ALA A 28 -4.35 -2.21 -2.57
C ALA A 28 -4.24 -0.82 -1.93
N SER A 29 -3.21 -0.60 -1.09
CA SER A 29 -2.95 0.71 -0.49
C SER A 29 -2.67 1.79 -1.54
N TYR A 30 -1.96 1.44 -2.61
CA TYR A 30 -1.70 2.32 -3.73
C TYR A 30 -2.97 2.72 -4.48
N ALA A 31 -3.89 1.78 -4.73
CA ALA A 31 -5.17 2.07 -5.36
C ALA A 31 -5.99 3.09 -4.54
N GLU A 32 -6.08 2.90 -3.22
CA GLU A 32 -6.76 3.84 -2.32
C GLU A 32 -6.09 5.22 -2.32
N ALA A 33 -4.75 5.27 -2.29
CA ALA A 33 -4.01 6.54 -2.35
C ALA A 33 -4.27 7.29 -3.67
N ARG A 34 -4.39 6.58 -4.79
CA ARG A 34 -4.67 7.18 -6.11
C ARG A 34 -6.10 7.74 -6.18
N LEU A 35 -7.07 7.08 -5.55
CA LEU A 35 -8.45 7.58 -5.43
C LEU A 35 -8.53 8.85 -4.57
N ALA A 36 -7.70 8.97 -3.54
CA ALA A 36 -7.63 10.12 -2.65
C ALA A 36 -6.66 11.23 -3.09
N ARG A 37 -6.13 11.16 -4.33
CA ARG A 37 -5.09 12.09 -4.80
C ARG A 37 -5.61 13.55 -4.80
N PRO A 38 -4.86 14.50 -4.20
CA PRO A 38 -5.20 15.91 -4.27
C PRO A 38 -5.28 16.43 -5.72
N PRO A 39 -6.18 17.39 -6.02
CA PRO A 39 -6.20 18.08 -7.30
C PRO A 39 -4.89 18.84 -7.53
N VAL A 40 -4.53 19.03 -8.80
CA VAL A 40 -3.23 19.58 -9.22
C VAL A 40 -2.97 20.98 -8.65
N GLU A 41 -4.02 21.76 -8.43
CA GLU A 41 -3.98 23.09 -7.83
C GLU A 41 -3.44 23.06 -6.40
N MET A 42 -3.72 22.00 -5.63
CA MET A 42 -3.20 21.81 -4.26
C MET A 42 -1.76 21.28 -4.23
N VAL A 43 -1.27 20.75 -5.34
CA VAL A 43 0.10 20.21 -5.46
C VAL A 43 1.10 21.30 -5.88
N ARG A 44 0.63 22.51 -6.24
CA ARG A 44 1.47 23.62 -6.72
C ARG A 44 2.55 24.09 -5.74
N GLU A 45 2.36 23.83 -4.45
CA GLU A 45 3.31 24.20 -3.40
C GLU A 45 4.43 23.16 -3.21
N VAL A 46 4.31 21.97 -3.84
CA VAL A 46 5.34 20.94 -3.77
C VAL A 46 6.56 21.40 -4.58
N PRO A 47 7.78 21.40 -3.99
CA PRO A 47 8.99 21.76 -4.73
C PRO A 47 9.17 20.88 -5.97
N PRO A 48 9.66 21.41 -7.11
CA PRO A 48 9.70 20.68 -8.38
C PRO A 48 10.36 19.30 -8.30
N ALA A 49 11.51 19.19 -7.64
CA ALA A 49 12.23 17.92 -7.49
C ALA A 49 11.40 16.85 -6.74
N TRP A 50 10.56 17.27 -5.79
CA TRP A 50 9.64 16.36 -5.09
C TRP A 50 8.45 16.00 -5.97
N ALA A 51 7.92 16.94 -6.75
CA ALA A 51 6.83 16.67 -7.69
C ALA A 51 7.25 15.64 -8.75
N ASP A 52 8.46 15.79 -9.30
CA ASP A 52 9.04 14.86 -10.26
C ASP A 52 9.22 13.45 -9.64
N TRP A 53 9.74 13.39 -8.42
CA TRP A 53 9.90 12.13 -7.70
C TRP A 53 8.56 11.44 -7.41
N ILE A 54 7.52 12.20 -7.04
CA ILE A 54 6.16 11.65 -6.82
C ILE A 54 5.59 11.11 -8.13
N ALA A 55 5.75 11.82 -9.25
CA ALA A 55 5.27 11.37 -10.56
C ALA A 55 5.97 10.09 -11.00
N ASP A 56 7.29 10.01 -10.87
CA ASP A 56 8.09 8.83 -11.18
C ASP A 56 7.73 7.62 -10.28
N LEU A 57 7.49 7.85 -8.99
CA LEU A 57 6.99 6.81 -8.09
C LEU A 57 5.61 6.30 -8.53
N ASP A 58 4.71 7.21 -8.89
CA ASP A 58 3.36 6.89 -9.34
C ASP A 58 3.35 6.04 -10.62
N ASP A 59 4.23 6.35 -11.57
CA ASP A 59 4.40 5.57 -12.81
C ASP A 59 4.94 4.16 -12.53
N ARG A 60 5.96 4.02 -11.68
CA ARG A 60 6.50 2.71 -11.28
C ARG A 60 5.46 1.85 -10.56
N MET A 61 4.72 2.44 -9.62
CA MET A 61 3.66 1.74 -8.89
C MET A 61 2.52 1.34 -9.83
N THR A 62 2.12 2.22 -10.74
CA THR A 62 1.13 1.90 -11.79
C THR A 62 1.57 0.74 -12.67
N GLY A 63 2.86 0.67 -13.02
CA GLY A 63 3.42 -0.44 -13.81
C GLY A 63 3.54 -1.75 -13.03
N THR A 64 3.68 -1.69 -11.71
CA THR A 64 3.83 -2.88 -10.84
C THR A 64 2.49 -3.45 -10.37
N CYS A 65 1.51 -2.58 -10.12
CA CYS A 65 0.25 -2.90 -9.47
C CYS A 65 -0.94 -3.06 -10.41
N ARG A 66 -0.71 -2.98 -11.73
CA ARG A 66 -1.69 -3.27 -12.78
C ARG A 66 -1.48 -4.69 -13.30
#